data_AF-A0AAU5DJU9-F1
#
_entry.id   AF-A0AAU5DJU9-F1
#
_cell.length_a   1.000
_cell.length_b   1.000
_cell.length_c   1.000
_cell.angle_alpha   90.00
_cell.angle_beta   90.00
_cell.angle_gamma   90.00
#
_symmetry.space_group_name_H-M   'P 1'
#
loop_
_entity.id
_entity.type
_entity.pdbx_description
1 polymer ?
#
loop_
_entity_poly.entity_id
_entity_poly.type
_entity_poly.pdbx_seq_one_letter_code
_entity_poly.pdbx_strand_id
1 'polypeptide(L)'
;MPVLDRILSKRPTELFIGACELCRRPVRGSFPEASGDVLGIPCPECGVKTRTSRIYATTVDTSCDAACMGAVGPACSCSCEGANHGGSWAPATYQSTISADALAKYRERIEKQERERNRKAEAERKRRRAAFDEWAEDHGDVIEFLKSTDVNNDFIDDMLRRVERLDELTDRQSAGVRKFIENARRRAAEDERRKGEEENAGPVPEGRLTISGEVVMAKIYDNHFSYSGSDYRMMVRLDNGAKVFGTIPRALQTRPTEEGNLFALRGVRVQFDATVTAKDGEPTFGYYKRPTKAKFI
;
A
#
# COMPACT_ATOMS: atom_id res chain seq x y z
N MET A 1 13.30 51.78 2.07
CA MET A 1 14.01 52.34 3.24
C MET A 1 13.78 51.38 4.40
N PRO A 2 14.82 50.86 5.08
CA PRO A 2 14.60 50.01 6.23
C PRO A 2 13.89 50.82 7.32
N VAL A 3 12.79 50.28 7.85
CA VAL A 3 12.08 50.87 8.99
C VAL A 3 13.07 50.84 10.16
N LEU A 4 13.46 52.02 10.65
CA LEU A 4 14.34 52.11 11.82
C LEU A 4 13.50 51.76 13.05
N ASP A 5 13.85 50.65 13.70
CA ASP A 5 13.19 50.21 14.93
C ASP A 5 13.21 51.33 15.99
N ARG A 6 12.06 51.57 16.62
CA ARG A 6 11.94 52.57 17.69
C ARG A 6 12.67 52.07 18.94
N ILE A 7 13.74 52.79 19.32
CA ILE A 7 14.46 52.53 20.58
C ILE A 7 13.55 52.90 21.76
N LEU A 8 13.25 51.92 22.61
CA LEU A 8 12.41 52.08 23.80
C LEU A 8 13.26 52.37 25.06
N SER A 9 14.42 51.71 25.20
CA SER A 9 15.36 51.98 26.29
C SER A 9 16.77 51.45 25.98
N LYS A 10 17.80 51.97 26.66
CA LYS A 10 19.16 51.41 26.64
C LYS A 10 19.68 51.34 28.07
N ARG A 11 19.90 50.13 28.58
CA ARG A 11 20.37 49.94 29.97
C ARG A 11 21.44 48.86 30.06
N PRO A 12 22.43 49.02 30.96
CA PRO A 12 23.32 47.93 31.32
C PRO A 12 22.50 46.82 32.00
N THR A 13 22.73 45.57 31.61
CA THR A 13 22.11 44.40 32.26
C THR A 13 23.03 43.84 33.33
N GLU A 14 22.52 42.92 34.15
CA GLU A 14 23.33 42.13 35.09
C GLU A 14 24.11 41.00 34.40
N LEU A 15 23.90 40.83 33.08
CA LEU A 15 24.43 39.72 32.31
C LEU A 15 25.76 40.08 31.66
N PHE A 16 26.65 39.10 31.62
CA PHE A 16 27.95 39.20 30.99
C PHE A 16 28.14 38.09 29.98
N ILE A 17 28.81 38.39 28.87
CA ILE A 17 29.08 37.45 27.80
C ILE A 17 30.49 37.63 27.22
N GLY A 18 31.14 36.53 26.88
CA GLY A 18 32.42 36.52 26.16
C GLY A 18 32.67 35.17 25.51
N ALA A 19 33.88 34.94 25.03
CA ALA A 19 34.28 33.67 24.43
C ALA A 19 35.63 33.23 25.01
N CYS A 20 35.72 31.97 25.44
CA CYS A 20 36.94 31.38 25.94
C CYS A 20 37.92 31.21 24.77
N GLU A 21 39.12 31.79 24.86
CA GLU A 21 40.12 31.72 23.79
C GLU A 21 40.64 30.29 23.56
N LEU A 22 40.68 29.47 24.60
CA LEU A 22 41.17 28.09 24.55
C LEU A 22 40.12 27.13 23.95
N CYS A 23 38.89 27.16 24.49
CA CYS A 23 37.82 26.26 24.03
C CYS A 23 37.06 26.80 22.82
N ARG A 24 37.29 28.06 22.43
CA ARG A 24 36.50 28.81 21.44
C ARG A 24 34.99 28.73 21.69
N ARG A 25 34.58 28.59 22.96
CA ARG A 25 33.18 28.49 23.39
C ARG A 25 32.73 29.76 24.10
N PRO A 26 31.47 30.19 23.91
CA PRO A 26 30.93 31.33 24.63
C PRO A 26 30.82 31.06 26.14
N VAL A 27 30.99 32.10 26.94
CA VAL A 27 30.90 32.09 28.40
C VAL A 27 29.89 33.16 28.82
N ARG A 28 28.89 32.80 29.63
CA ARG A 28 27.81 33.68 30.10
C ARG A 28 27.54 33.52 31.59
N GLY A 29 27.19 34.60 32.27
CA GLY A 29 26.69 34.56 33.65
C GLY A 29 25.97 35.85 34.08
N SER A 30 25.22 35.79 35.19
CA SER A 30 24.57 36.96 35.80
C SER A 30 25.31 37.38 37.08
N PHE A 31 25.59 38.67 37.21
CA PHE A 31 26.32 39.24 38.35
C PHE A 31 25.71 40.60 38.73
N PRO A 32 24.61 40.60 39.52
CA PRO A 32 23.88 41.81 39.90
C PRO A 32 24.75 42.83 40.63
N GLU A 33 25.68 42.34 41.47
CA GLU A 33 26.54 43.16 42.33
C GLU A 33 27.84 43.61 41.64
N ALA A 34 28.10 43.16 40.40
CA ALA A 34 29.33 43.53 39.71
C ALA A 34 29.28 45.01 39.30
N SER A 35 30.29 45.78 39.68
CA SER A 35 30.52 47.14 39.18
C SER A 35 31.42 47.10 37.93
N GLY A 36 31.02 47.77 36.85
CA GLY A 36 31.82 47.91 35.61
C GLY A 36 31.40 46.98 34.47
N ASP A 37 32.09 47.08 33.34
CA ASP A 37 31.66 46.48 32.06
C ASP A 37 32.39 45.20 31.67
N VAL A 38 33.37 44.78 32.47
CA VAL A 38 34.19 43.61 32.17
C VAL A 38 34.30 42.76 33.42
N LEU A 39 34.09 41.45 33.26
CA LEU A 39 34.24 40.48 34.34
C LEU A 39 34.98 39.24 33.85
N GLY A 40 35.83 38.67 34.71
CA GLY A 40 36.48 37.39 34.46
C GLY A 40 35.59 36.23 34.91
N ILE A 41 34.93 35.55 33.97
CA ILE A 41 34.06 34.40 34.27
C ILE A 41 34.80 33.11 33.90
N PRO A 42 34.93 32.12 34.79
CA PRO A 42 35.58 30.85 34.44
C PRO A 42 34.78 30.12 33.36
N CYS A 43 35.49 29.62 32.35
CA CYS A 43 34.89 28.77 31.33
C CYS A 43 34.35 27.49 31.98
N PRO A 44 33.10 27.08 31.72
CA PRO A 44 32.49 25.92 32.38
C PRO A 44 33.16 24.58 32.02
N GLU A 45 33.97 24.54 30.95
CA GLU A 45 34.60 23.30 30.47
C GLU A 45 36.07 23.18 30.85
N CYS A 46 36.87 24.26 30.70
CA CYS A 46 38.31 24.22 31.01
C CYS A 46 38.70 25.01 32.27
N GLY A 47 37.74 25.71 32.92
CA GLY A 47 37.99 26.51 34.12
C GLY A 47 38.78 27.81 33.90
N VAL A 48 39.33 28.04 32.70
CA VAL A 48 40.10 29.25 32.38
C VAL A 48 39.22 30.50 32.52
N LYS A 49 39.68 31.50 33.29
CA LYS A 49 39.01 32.79 33.44
C LYS A 49 38.96 33.50 32.08
N THR A 50 37.75 33.64 31.57
CA THR A 50 37.46 34.27 30.28
C THR A 50 37.06 35.72 30.51
N ARG A 51 37.61 36.63 29.72
CA ARG A 51 37.18 38.03 29.72
C ARG A 51 35.79 38.13 29.09
N THR A 52 34.81 38.54 29.88
CA THR A 52 33.43 38.75 29.46
C THR A 52 33.06 40.22 29.56
N SER A 53 32.16 40.67 28.69
CA SER A 53 31.67 42.03 28.64
C SER A 53 30.21 42.08 29.05
N ARG A 54 29.81 43.14 29.75
CA ARG A 54 28.42 43.36 30.13
C ARG A 54 27.55 43.49 28.88
N ILE A 55 26.38 42.85 28.91
CA ILE A 55 25.39 42.99 27.86
C ILE A 55 24.66 44.32 28.04
N TYR A 56 24.64 45.10 26.97
CA TYR A 56 23.87 46.33 26.83
C TYR A 56 22.63 46.04 25.99
N ALA A 57 21.49 46.00 26.65
CA ALA A 57 20.22 45.77 25.98
C ALA A 57 19.64 47.10 25.50
N THR A 58 19.39 47.16 24.20
CA THR A 58 18.57 48.18 23.57
C THR A 58 17.20 47.56 23.32
N THR A 59 16.19 47.98 24.06
CA THR A 59 14.84 47.45 23.86
C THR A 59 14.26 48.06 22.60
N VAL A 60 13.83 47.22 21.66
CA VAL A 60 13.11 47.59 20.44
C VAL A 60 11.88 46.71 20.30
N ASP A 61 10.94 47.07 19.42
CA ASP A 61 9.66 46.35 19.23
C ASP A 61 9.83 44.98 18.52
N THR A 62 11.06 44.64 18.12
CA THR A 62 11.39 43.39 17.43
C THR A 62 11.48 42.21 18.39
N SER A 63 10.68 41.17 18.13
CA SER A 63 10.68 39.91 18.89
C SER A 63 12.00 39.18 18.76
N CYS A 64 12.53 38.64 19.86
CA CYS A 64 13.78 37.89 19.82
C CYS A 64 13.61 36.53 19.12
N ASP A 65 14.63 36.14 18.36
CA ASP A 65 14.68 34.89 17.60
C ASP A 65 15.80 33.96 18.08
N ALA A 66 16.01 32.85 17.36
CA ALA A 66 17.07 31.89 17.67
C ALA A 66 18.48 32.48 17.53
N ALA A 67 18.68 33.52 16.70
CA ALA A 67 19.98 34.17 16.54
C ALA A 67 20.39 34.92 17.81
N CYS A 68 19.43 35.50 18.53
CA CYS A 68 19.67 36.12 19.84
C CYS A 68 20.20 35.11 20.88
N MET A 69 19.67 33.88 20.88
CA MET A 69 20.07 32.85 21.84
C MET A 69 21.51 32.39 21.68
N GLY A 70 22.06 32.44 20.46
CA GLY A 70 23.43 32.05 20.13
C GLY A 70 24.46 33.20 20.05
N ALA A 71 24.05 34.45 20.26
CA ALA A 71 24.91 35.61 20.11
C ALA A 71 26.09 35.63 21.11
N VAL A 72 27.21 36.24 20.73
CA VAL A 72 28.47 36.30 21.53
C VAL A 72 28.95 37.73 21.83
N GLY A 73 28.33 38.75 21.20
CA GLY A 73 28.69 40.15 21.37
C GLY A 73 27.94 40.82 22.53
N PRO A 74 28.41 41.99 23.02
CA PRO A 74 27.81 42.68 24.16
C PRO A 74 26.56 43.49 23.82
N ALA A 75 26.24 43.67 22.54
CA ALA A 75 25.07 44.46 22.11
C ALA A 75 23.87 43.54 21.85
N CYS A 76 22.72 43.89 22.42
CA CYS A 76 21.44 43.27 22.14
C CYS A 76 20.46 44.36 21.67
N SER A 77 19.67 44.07 20.63
CA SER A 77 18.59 44.94 20.15
C SER A 77 17.34 44.11 19.89
N CYS A 78 16.63 43.70 20.94
CA CYS A 78 15.36 43.00 20.84
C CYS A 78 14.49 43.22 22.08
N SER A 79 13.25 42.73 22.03
CA SER A 79 12.25 42.97 23.08
C SER A 79 12.51 42.26 24.42
N CYS A 80 13.45 41.31 24.51
CA CYS A 80 13.73 40.55 25.75
C CYS A 80 14.70 41.24 26.73
N GLU A 81 15.12 42.48 26.45
CA GLU A 81 16.01 43.23 27.33
C GLU A 81 17.34 42.51 27.64
N GLY A 82 17.83 41.68 26.71
CA GLY A 82 19.06 40.90 26.86
C GLY A 82 18.90 39.57 27.62
N ALA A 83 17.71 39.25 28.13
CA ALA A 83 17.45 38.03 28.91
C ALA A 83 17.78 36.73 28.13
N ASN A 84 17.51 36.71 26.83
CA ASN A 84 17.78 35.57 25.96
C ASN A 84 19.12 35.66 25.23
N HIS A 85 19.82 36.80 25.33
CA HIS A 85 21.05 37.06 24.57
C HIS A 85 22.19 36.15 25.05
N GLY A 86 22.62 35.23 24.18
CA GLY A 86 23.57 34.17 24.52
C GLY A 86 23.01 33.12 25.48
N GLY A 87 21.69 33.01 25.64
CA GLY A 87 21.02 32.14 26.61
C GLY A 87 21.33 30.65 26.43
N SER A 88 21.66 30.19 25.23
CA SER A 88 22.04 28.78 24.98
C SER A 88 23.38 28.39 25.59
N TRP A 89 24.17 29.36 26.06
CA TRP A 89 25.51 29.16 26.63
C TRP A 89 25.53 29.18 28.17
N ALA A 90 24.38 29.42 28.81
CA ALA A 90 24.30 29.37 30.26
C ALA A 90 24.53 27.92 30.73
N PRO A 91 25.41 27.66 31.71
CA PRO A 91 25.58 26.32 32.24
C PRO A 91 24.25 25.82 32.82
N ALA A 92 23.98 24.52 32.74
CA ALA A 92 22.74 23.90 33.23
C ALA A 92 22.47 24.20 34.73
N THR A 93 23.51 24.52 35.50
CA THR A 93 23.40 24.95 36.91
C THR A 93 22.82 26.36 37.09
N TYR A 94 22.78 27.17 36.04
CA TYR A 94 22.17 28.51 36.00
C TYR A 94 20.72 28.51 35.49
N GLN A 95 20.16 27.33 35.14
CA GLN A 95 18.73 27.13 34.85
C GLN A 95 17.87 26.97 36.13
N SER A 96 18.44 27.17 37.33
CA SER A 96 17.79 26.91 38.61
C SER A 96 16.69 27.92 39.01
N THR A 97 16.14 28.68 38.07
CA THR A 97 14.88 29.41 38.23
C THR A 97 13.96 29.28 37.02
N ILE A 98 13.86 28.09 36.41
CA ILE A 98 12.51 27.67 36.00
C ILE A 98 11.78 27.40 37.31
N SER A 99 11.04 28.38 37.82
CA SER A 99 10.24 28.21 39.04
C SER A 99 9.38 26.94 38.91
N ALA A 100 9.07 26.28 40.02
CA ALA A 100 8.15 25.13 40.01
C ALA A 100 6.85 25.45 39.22
N ASP A 101 6.42 26.71 39.26
CA ASP A 101 5.29 27.25 38.49
C ASP A 101 5.50 27.20 36.97
N ALA A 102 6.71 27.45 36.47
CA ALA A 102 7.02 27.40 35.05
C ALA A 102 7.08 25.95 34.52
N LEU A 103 7.57 25.00 35.33
CA LEU A 103 7.48 23.56 35.02
C LEU A 103 6.03 23.05 35.07
N ALA A 104 5.23 23.51 36.03
CA ALA A 104 3.81 23.19 36.12
C ALA A 104 3.04 23.69 34.90
N LYS A 105 3.22 24.97 34.51
CA LYS A 105 2.62 25.54 33.29
C LYS A 105 3.04 24.82 32.02
N TYR A 106 4.30 24.35 31.94
CA TYR A 106 4.77 23.55 30.81
C TYR A 106 4.03 22.21 30.72
N ARG A 107 3.91 21.48 31.84
CA ARG A 107 3.19 20.19 31.92
C ARG A 107 1.72 20.33 31.56
N GLU A 108 1.03 21.33 32.12
CA GLU A 108 -0.37 21.64 31.78
C GLU A 108 -0.57 21.90 30.29
N ARG A 109 0.37 22.60 29.64
CA ARG A 109 0.32 22.85 28.20
C ARG A 109 0.47 21.57 27.38
N ILE A 110 1.40 20.68 27.76
CA ILE A 110 1.58 19.38 27.10
C ILE A 110 0.32 18.51 27.26
N GLU A 111 -0.21 18.41 28.49
CA GLU A 111 -1.45 17.65 28.75
C GLU A 111 -2.63 18.21 27.95
N LYS A 112 -2.77 19.54 27.87
CA LYS A 112 -3.82 20.17 27.06
C LYS A 112 -3.66 19.84 25.58
N GLN A 113 -2.42 19.89 25.05
CA GLN A 113 -2.12 19.51 23.68
C GLN A 113 -2.42 18.02 23.41
N GLU A 114 -2.08 17.13 24.34
CA GLU A 114 -2.39 15.70 24.25
C GLU A 114 -3.88 15.42 24.28
N ARG A 115 -4.62 16.04 25.22
CA ARG A 115 -6.08 15.92 25.28
C ARG A 115 -6.73 16.41 23.99
N GLU A 116 -6.25 17.53 23.43
CA GLU A 116 -6.77 18.05 22.17
C GLU A 116 -6.45 17.13 20.98
N ARG A 117 -5.22 16.59 20.89
CA ARG A 117 -4.83 15.60 19.87
C ARG A 117 -5.68 14.33 19.96
N ASN A 118 -5.86 13.79 21.17
CA ASN A 118 -6.66 12.59 21.39
C ASN A 118 -8.13 12.83 21.03
N ARG A 119 -8.71 13.97 21.43
CA ARG A 119 -10.09 14.34 21.06
C ARG A 119 -10.26 14.45 19.55
N LYS A 120 -9.31 15.08 18.83
CA LYS A 120 -9.34 15.18 17.37
C LYS A 120 -9.23 13.82 16.71
N ALA A 121 -8.30 12.98 17.16
CA ALA A 121 -8.12 11.63 16.65
C ALA A 121 -9.35 10.73 16.88
N GLU A 122 -9.99 10.83 18.05
CA GLU A 122 -11.23 10.10 18.35
C GLU A 122 -12.39 10.57 17.47
N ALA A 123 -12.56 11.88 17.31
CA ALA A 123 -13.57 12.44 16.42
C ALA A 123 -13.37 12.01 14.97
N GLU A 124 -12.12 11.99 14.49
CA GLU A 124 -11.76 11.53 13.14
C GLU A 124 -12.05 10.03 12.96
N ARG A 125 -11.67 9.18 13.94
CA ARG A 125 -12.00 7.75 13.93
C ARG A 125 -13.51 7.52 13.88
N LYS A 126 -14.28 8.25 14.68
CA LYS A 126 -15.75 8.16 14.70
C LYS A 126 -16.35 8.58 13.36
N ARG A 127 -15.86 9.67 12.75
CA ARG A 127 -16.30 10.12 11.43
C ARG A 127 -16.00 9.09 10.35
N ARG A 128 -14.77 8.58 10.30
CA ARG A 128 -14.37 7.55 9.33
C ARG A 128 -15.18 6.28 9.48
N ARG A 129 -15.43 5.84 10.71
CA ARG A 129 -16.29 4.68 10.99
C ARG A 129 -17.70 4.90 10.45
N ALA A 130 -18.31 6.04 10.76
CA ALA A 130 -19.66 6.36 10.30
C ALA A 130 -19.75 6.42 8.76
N ALA A 131 -18.77 7.04 8.10
CA ALA A 131 -18.73 7.12 6.64
C ALA A 131 -18.54 5.75 5.98
N PHE A 132 -17.69 4.89 6.57
CA PHE A 132 -17.56 3.51 6.13
C PHE A 132 -18.85 2.69 6.34
N ASP A 133 -19.50 2.85 7.50
CA ASP A 133 -20.74 2.14 7.81
C ASP A 133 -21.85 2.55 6.80
N GLU A 134 -21.96 3.84 6.45
CA GLU A 134 -22.87 4.36 5.41
C GLU A 134 -22.53 3.76 4.02
N TRP A 135 -21.25 3.80 3.61
CA TRP A 135 -20.81 3.18 2.36
C TRP A 135 -21.11 1.68 2.30
N ALA A 136 -20.98 0.98 3.44
CA ALA A 136 -21.16 -0.46 3.53
C ALA A 136 -22.62 -0.90 3.31
N GLU A 137 -23.61 -0.03 3.57
CA GLU A 137 -25.02 -0.32 3.33
C GLU A 137 -25.29 -0.64 1.84
N ASP A 138 -24.66 0.10 0.93
CA ASP A 138 -24.82 -0.06 -0.53
C ASP A 138 -23.80 -1.04 -1.16
N HIS A 139 -22.81 -1.50 -0.38
CA HIS A 139 -21.67 -2.30 -0.86
C HIS A 139 -21.53 -3.64 -0.15
N GLY A 140 -22.62 -4.15 0.44
CA GLY A 140 -22.61 -5.44 1.15
C GLY A 140 -22.09 -6.61 0.30
N ASP A 141 -22.42 -6.66 -0.98
CA ASP A 141 -21.97 -7.72 -1.90
C ASP A 141 -20.45 -7.72 -2.10
N VAL A 142 -19.85 -6.52 -2.20
CA VAL A 142 -18.40 -6.34 -2.30
C VAL A 142 -17.71 -6.78 -1.02
N ILE A 143 -18.23 -6.36 0.14
CA ILE A 143 -17.67 -6.70 1.45
C ILE A 143 -17.74 -8.22 1.70
N GLU A 144 -18.89 -8.82 1.40
CA GLU A 144 -19.11 -10.27 1.55
C GLU A 144 -18.11 -11.03 0.69
N PHE A 145 -18.01 -10.71 -0.61
CA PHE A 145 -17.08 -11.35 -1.52
C PHE A 145 -15.63 -11.24 -1.04
N LEU A 146 -15.18 -10.04 -0.65
CA LEU A 146 -13.79 -9.83 -0.20
C LEU A 146 -13.46 -10.65 1.06
N LYS A 147 -14.43 -10.85 1.96
CA LYS A 147 -14.22 -11.63 3.19
C LYS A 147 -14.32 -13.14 2.99
N SER A 148 -15.08 -13.59 2.00
CA SER A 148 -15.34 -15.01 1.76
C SER A 148 -14.44 -15.63 0.70
N THR A 149 -13.81 -14.82 -0.15
CA THR A 149 -13.01 -15.30 -1.27
C THR A 149 -11.63 -15.78 -0.83
N ASP A 150 -11.17 -16.87 -1.44
CA ASP A 150 -9.82 -17.43 -1.33
C ASP A 150 -8.96 -17.14 -2.56
N VAL A 151 -9.42 -16.21 -3.42
CA VAL A 151 -8.75 -15.87 -4.67
C VAL A 151 -7.41 -15.20 -4.36
N ASN A 152 -6.32 -15.89 -4.70
CA ASN A 152 -4.97 -15.35 -4.62
C ASN A 152 -4.75 -14.26 -5.68
N ASN A 153 -4.97 -13.00 -5.30
CA ASN A 153 -4.82 -11.85 -6.18
C ASN A 153 -4.50 -10.56 -5.40
N ASP A 154 -3.36 -9.94 -5.72
CA ASP A 154 -2.87 -8.74 -5.02
C ASP A 154 -3.86 -7.57 -4.96
N PHE A 155 -4.67 -7.40 -6.02
CA PHE A 155 -5.69 -6.35 -6.05
C PHE A 155 -6.82 -6.65 -5.06
N ILE A 156 -7.28 -7.90 -4.98
CA ILE A 156 -8.31 -8.32 -4.01
C ILE A 156 -7.79 -8.18 -2.57
N ASP A 157 -6.55 -8.58 -2.31
CA ASP A 157 -5.91 -8.45 -1.00
C ASP A 157 -5.74 -6.99 -0.57
N ASP A 158 -5.43 -6.08 -1.50
CA ASP A 158 -5.39 -4.64 -1.21
C ASP A 158 -6.78 -4.09 -0.87
N MET A 159 -7.82 -4.51 -1.61
CA MET A 159 -9.19 -4.06 -1.34
C MET A 159 -9.71 -4.59 0.00
N LEU A 160 -9.44 -5.87 0.32
CA LEU A 160 -9.79 -6.45 1.62
C LEU A 160 -9.11 -5.69 2.77
N ARG A 161 -7.80 -5.42 2.66
CA ARG A 161 -7.07 -4.67 3.69
C ARG A 161 -7.61 -3.25 3.90
N ARG A 162 -8.14 -2.60 2.85
CA ARG A 162 -8.83 -1.31 2.98
C ARG A 162 -10.14 -1.45 3.75
N VAL A 163 -10.96 -2.43 3.39
CA VAL A 163 -12.22 -2.74 4.08
C VAL A 163 -11.99 -3.09 5.56
N GLU A 164 -10.96 -3.86 5.89
CA GLU A 164 -10.59 -4.20 7.28
C GLU A 164 -10.14 -2.98 8.09
N ARG A 165 -9.53 -1.99 7.43
CA ARG A 165 -9.19 -0.70 8.05
C ARG A 165 -10.36 0.27 8.08
N LEU A 166 -11.56 -0.12 7.65
CA LEU A 166 -12.72 0.77 7.55
C LEU A 166 -12.43 1.97 6.63
N ASP A 167 -11.75 1.71 5.51
CA ASP A 167 -11.62 2.65 4.40
C ASP A 167 -12.66 2.34 3.34
N GLU A 168 -13.36 3.37 2.88
CA GLU A 168 -14.25 3.27 1.73
C GLU A 168 -13.44 2.94 0.46
N LEU A 169 -14.04 2.12 -0.41
CA LEU A 169 -13.54 1.91 -1.75
C LEU A 169 -14.20 2.91 -2.69
N THR A 170 -13.42 3.43 -3.64
CA THR A 170 -13.97 4.26 -4.71
C THR A 170 -14.89 3.43 -5.61
N ASP A 171 -15.84 4.07 -6.29
CA ASP A 171 -16.77 3.40 -7.22
C ASP A 171 -16.05 2.52 -8.25
N ARG A 172 -14.89 2.97 -8.74
CA ARG A 172 -14.07 2.20 -9.70
C ARG A 172 -13.47 0.95 -9.08
N GLN A 173 -13.06 1.01 -7.81
CA GLN A 173 -12.55 -0.14 -7.08
C GLN A 173 -13.68 -1.13 -6.80
N SER A 174 -14.83 -0.65 -6.31
CA SER A 174 -16.04 -1.46 -6.11
C SER A 174 -16.47 -2.14 -7.40
N ALA A 175 -16.53 -1.41 -8.51
CA ALA A 175 -16.82 -1.97 -9.84
C ALA A 175 -15.77 -3.00 -10.29
N GLY A 176 -14.50 -2.76 -9.98
CA GLY A 176 -13.41 -3.72 -10.18
C GLY A 176 -13.69 -5.04 -9.46
N VAL A 177 -14.01 -5.00 -8.17
CA VAL A 177 -14.35 -6.19 -7.37
C VAL A 177 -15.61 -6.89 -7.91
N ARG A 178 -16.65 -6.14 -8.29
CA ARG A 178 -17.88 -6.74 -8.88
C ARG A 178 -17.62 -7.54 -10.16
N LYS A 179 -16.62 -7.18 -10.96
CA LYS A 179 -16.20 -8.01 -12.12
C LYS A 179 -15.61 -9.36 -11.69
N PHE A 180 -14.94 -9.43 -10.55
CA PHE A 180 -14.48 -10.71 -10.00
C PHE A 180 -15.65 -11.55 -9.52
N ILE A 181 -16.62 -10.93 -8.84
CA ILE A 181 -17.87 -11.61 -8.43
C ILE A 181 -18.57 -12.23 -9.64
N GLU A 182 -18.78 -11.45 -10.70
CA GLU A 182 -19.42 -11.91 -11.93
C GLU A 182 -18.64 -13.07 -12.57
N ASN A 183 -17.31 -12.95 -12.66
CA ASN A 183 -16.47 -14.00 -13.22
C ASN A 183 -16.50 -15.28 -12.38
N ALA A 184 -16.51 -15.17 -11.06
CA ALA A 184 -16.62 -16.31 -10.15
C ALA A 184 -17.97 -17.02 -10.33
N ARG A 185 -19.08 -16.26 -10.38
CA ARG A 185 -20.43 -16.80 -10.66
C ARG A 185 -20.49 -17.50 -12.02
N ARG A 186 -19.90 -16.90 -13.05
CA ARG A 186 -19.85 -17.48 -14.41
C ARG A 186 -19.09 -18.80 -14.42
N ARG A 187 -17.93 -18.88 -13.75
CA ARG A 187 -17.15 -20.11 -13.64
C ARG A 187 -17.92 -21.20 -12.89
N ALA A 188 -18.50 -20.86 -11.73
CA ALA A 188 -19.30 -21.80 -10.95
C ALA A 188 -20.50 -22.36 -11.75
N ALA A 189 -21.21 -21.51 -12.49
CA ALA A 189 -22.31 -21.94 -13.35
C ALA A 189 -21.84 -22.84 -14.51
N GLU A 190 -20.67 -22.55 -15.10
CA GLU A 190 -20.09 -23.39 -16.14
C GLU A 190 -19.65 -24.75 -15.60
N ASP A 191 -19.05 -24.78 -14.41
CA ASP A 191 -18.60 -26.01 -13.76
C ASP A 191 -19.79 -26.88 -13.32
N GLU A 192 -20.86 -26.28 -12.78
CA GLU A 192 -22.10 -26.99 -12.45
C GLU A 192 -22.74 -27.59 -13.71
N ARG A 193 -22.77 -26.83 -14.81
CA ARG A 193 -23.25 -27.36 -16.11
C ARG A 193 -22.40 -28.54 -16.58
N ARG A 194 -21.06 -28.43 -16.50
CA ARG A 194 -20.15 -29.53 -16.89
C ARG A 194 -20.35 -30.76 -16.03
N LYS A 195 -20.53 -30.58 -14.73
CA LYS A 195 -20.78 -31.68 -13.78
C LYS A 195 -22.12 -32.36 -14.08
N GLY A 196 -23.18 -31.59 -14.31
CA GLY A 196 -24.47 -32.13 -14.72
C GLY A 196 -24.42 -32.88 -16.07
N GLU A 197 -23.61 -32.40 -17.03
CA GLU A 197 -23.37 -33.12 -18.29
C GLU A 197 -22.64 -34.45 -18.06
N GLU A 198 -21.70 -34.51 -17.11
CA GLU A 198 -20.94 -35.71 -16.77
C GLU A 198 -21.75 -36.73 -15.99
N GLU A 199 -22.62 -36.28 -15.07
CA GLU A 199 -23.53 -37.14 -14.31
C GLU A 199 -24.59 -37.80 -15.20
N ASN A 200 -25.00 -37.13 -16.28
CA ASN A 200 -25.95 -37.68 -17.26
C ASN A 200 -25.28 -38.47 -18.39
N ALA A 201 -23.95 -38.60 -18.39
CA ALA A 201 -23.24 -39.33 -19.42
C ALA A 201 -23.39 -40.85 -19.24
N GLY A 202 -23.81 -41.55 -20.29
CA GLY A 202 -23.82 -43.00 -20.36
C GLY A 202 -22.41 -43.58 -20.52
N PRO A 203 -22.26 -44.92 -20.43
CA PRO A 203 -20.97 -45.57 -20.63
C PRO A 203 -20.45 -45.37 -22.05
N VAL A 204 -19.14 -45.31 -22.20
CA VAL A 204 -18.46 -45.24 -23.49
C VAL A 204 -18.71 -46.53 -24.26
N PRO A 205 -19.18 -46.45 -25.50
CA PRO A 205 -19.31 -47.64 -26.34
C PRO A 205 -17.93 -48.15 -26.75
N GLU A 206 -17.70 -49.46 -26.65
CA GLU A 206 -16.41 -50.07 -26.95
C GLU A 206 -16.38 -50.80 -28.29
N GLY A 207 -15.18 -50.99 -28.83
CA GLY A 207 -14.95 -51.71 -30.08
C GLY A 207 -14.91 -50.81 -31.30
N ARG A 208 -15.07 -51.40 -32.49
CA ARG A 208 -15.01 -50.65 -33.76
C ARG A 208 -16.41 -50.20 -34.17
N LEU A 209 -16.65 -48.89 -34.13
CA LEU A 209 -17.96 -48.30 -34.34
C LEU A 209 -17.87 -46.95 -35.05
N THR A 210 -19.01 -46.50 -35.58
CA THR A 210 -19.18 -45.16 -36.12
C THR A 210 -19.51 -44.20 -34.98
N ILE A 211 -18.58 -43.29 -34.73
CA ILE A 211 -18.71 -42.21 -33.75
C ILE A 211 -19.44 -41.04 -34.41
N SER A 212 -20.44 -40.50 -33.73
CA SER A 212 -21.12 -39.23 -34.03
C SER A 212 -21.14 -38.39 -32.76
N GLY A 213 -20.80 -37.11 -32.87
CA GLY A 213 -20.81 -36.22 -31.71
C GLY A 213 -20.27 -34.84 -31.99
N GLU A 214 -20.25 -34.00 -30.96
CA GLU A 214 -19.77 -32.63 -31.00
C GLU A 214 -18.33 -32.53 -30.50
N VAL A 215 -17.47 -31.81 -31.22
CA VAL A 215 -16.09 -31.57 -30.78
C VAL A 215 -16.08 -30.55 -29.64
N VAL A 216 -15.74 -30.98 -28.42
CA VAL A 216 -15.71 -30.10 -27.24
C VAL A 216 -14.34 -29.44 -27.02
N MET A 217 -13.29 -30.03 -27.58
CA MET A 217 -11.92 -29.54 -27.50
C MET A 217 -11.10 -30.02 -28.70
N ALA A 218 -10.25 -29.14 -29.23
CA ALA A 218 -9.23 -29.45 -30.21
C ALA A 218 -7.93 -28.78 -29.76
N LYS A 219 -6.82 -29.53 -29.76
CA LYS A 219 -5.53 -29.06 -29.24
C LYS A 219 -4.36 -29.58 -30.08
N ILE A 220 -3.35 -28.74 -30.22
CA ILE A 220 -2.05 -29.08 -30.79
C ILE A 220 -1.12 -29.48 -29.64
N TYR A 221 -0.44 -30.60 -29.79
CA TYR A 221 0.63 -31.04 -28.90
C TYR A 221 1.94 -31.00 -29.66
N ASP A 222 2.97 -30.40 -29.08
CA ASP A 222 4.31 -30.49 -29.63
C ASP A 222 4.81 -31.92 -29.51
N ASN A 223 5.23 -32.50 -30.63
CA ASN A 223 5.73 -33.86 -30.68
C ASN A 223 6.95 -33.91 -31.59
N HIS A 224 8.12 -33.83 -30.97
CA HIS A 224 9.43 -33.90 -31.62
C HIS A 224 9.70 -35.24 -32.34
N PHE A 225 8.88 -36.27 -32.09
CA PHE A 225 8.98 -37.58 -32.75
C PHE A 225 8.01 -37.75 -33.93
N SER A 226 7.11 -36.79 -34.15
CA SER A 226 6.20 -36.81 -35.31
C SER A 226 6.86 -36.18 -36.52
N TYR A 227 6.57 -36.70 -37.73
CA TYR A 227 7.10 -36.14 -38.99
C TYR A 227 6.70 -34.67 -39.21
N SER A 228 5.57 -34.24 -38.62
CA SER A 228 5.07 -32.87 -38.67
C SER A 228 5.54 -31.97 -37.52
N GLY A 229 6.26 -32.51 -36.52
CA GLY A 229 6.63 -31.78 -35.30
C GLY A 229 5.48 -31.52 -34.31
N SER A 230 4.23 -31.81 -34.70
CA SER A 230 3.03 -31.60 -33.90
C SER A 230 1.98 -32.70 -34.10
N ASP A 231 1.29 -33.04 -33.02
CA ASP A 231 0.15 -33.95 -32.96
C ASP A 231 -1.17 -33.18 -32.73
N TYR A 232 -2.15 -33.41 -33.59
CA TYR A 232 -3.47 -32.81 -33.49
C TYR A 232 -4.43 -33.77 -32.81
N ARG A 233 -5.01 -33.34 -31.68
CA ARG A 233 -5.95 -34.16 -30.89
C ARG A 233 -7.29 -33.45 -30.71
N MET A 234 -8.37 -34.22 -30.65
CA MET A 234 -9.69 -33.70 -30.30
C MET A 234 -10.41 -34.59 -29.29
N MET A 235 -11.30 -33.97 -28.54
CA MET A 235 -12.28 -34.63 -27.69
C MET A 235 -13.67 -34.44 -28.30
N VAL A 236 -14.40 -35.55 -28.45
CA VAL A 236 -15.76 -35.57 -29.00
C VAL A 236 -16.72 -36.02 -27.92
N ARG A 237 -17.77 -35.24 -27.69
CA ARG A 237 -18.91 -35.60 -26.84
C ARG A 237 -19.94 -36.33 -27.69
N LEU A 238 -20.21 -37.58 -27.33
CA LEU A 238 -21.17 -38.45 -27.99
C LEU A 238 -22.60 -38.05 -27.63
N ASP A 239 -23.58 -38.57 -28.36
CA ASP A 239 -25.01 -38.31 -28.11
C ASP A 239 -25.50 -38.86 -26.76
N ASN A 240 -24.80 -39.86 -26.20
CA ASN A 240 -25.05 -40.36 -24.85
C ASN A 240 -24.31 -39.58 -23.74
N GLY A 241 -23.67 -38.45 -24.07
CA GLY A 241 -22.92 -37.61 -23.13
C GLY A 241 -21.49 -38.07 -22.84
N ALA A 242 -21.12 -39.31 -23.17
CA ALA A 242 -19.75 -39.81 -23.00
C ALA A 242 -18.75 -39.03 -23.86
N LYS A 243 -17.49 -38.98 -23.43
CA LYS A 243 -16.43 -38.24 -24.13
C LYS A 243 -15.36 -39.20 -24.63
N VAL A 244 -14.94 -39.03 -25.88
CA VAL A 244 -13.86 -39.83 -26.48
C VAL A 244 -12.73 -38.92 -26.99
N PHE A 245 -11.48 -39.29 -26.70
CA PHE A 245 -10.29 -38.51 -27.06
C PHE A 245 -9.37 -39.25 -28.02
N GLY A 246 -8.85 -38.55 -29.02
CA GLY A 246 -7.95 -39.16 -30.00
C GLY A 246 -7.41 -38.19 -31.03
N THR A 247 -6.80 -38.73 -32.08
CA THR A 247 -6.20 -37.94 -33.16
C THR A 247 -7.27 -37.30 -34.05
N ILE A 248 -7.07 -36.04 -34.45
CA ILE A 248 -7.93 -35.37 -35.44
C ILE A 248 -7.72 -36.04 -36.80
N PRO A 249 -8.75 -36.65 -37.41
CA PRO A 249 -8.66 -37.25 -38.74
C PRO A 249 -8.21 -36.20 -39.77
N ARG A 250 -7.29 -36.56 -40.68
CA ARG A 250 -6.80 -35.63 -41.72
C ARG A 250 -7.92 -35.00 -42.55
N ALA A 251 -9.01 -35.73 -42.80
CA ALA A 251 -10.16 -35.23 -43.55
C ALA A 251 -10.91 -34.07 -42.86
N LEU A 252 -10.71 -33.88 -41.55
CA LEU A 252 -11.29 -32.78 -40.77
C LEU A 252 -10.31 -31.61 -40.54
N GLN A 253 -9.06 -31.73 -41.00
CA GLN A 253 -8.06 -30.67 -40.86
C GLN A 253 -8.20 -29.71 -42.07
N THR A 254 -9.03 -28.66 -41.94
CA THR A 254 -9.23 -27.66 -43.00
C THR A 254 -8.33 -26.42 -42.81
N ARG A 255 -8.33 -25.50 -43.78
CA ARG A 255 -7.40 -24.36 -43.82
C ARG A 255 -7.71 -23.30 -42.76
N PRO A 256 -6.73 -22.50 -42.32
CA PRO A 256 -6.88 -21.54 -41.22
C PRO A 256 -7.93 -20.43 -41.40
N THR A 257 -8.38 -20.21 -42.64
CA THR A 257 -9.30 -19.13 -43.06
C THR A 257 -10.74 -19.61 -43.30
N GLU A 258 -11.01 -20.90 -43.11
CA GLU A 258 -12.34 -21.49 -43.26
C GLU A 258 -12.96 -21.80 -41.89
N GLU A 259 -14.29 -21.87 -41.84
CA GLU A 259 -15.03 -22.47 -40.73
C GLU A 259 -14.45 -23.89 -40.52
N GLY A 260 -13.64 -24.08 -39.47
CA GLY A 260 -12.87 -25.33 -39.24
C GLY A 260 -11.34 -25.23 -39.11
N ASN A 261 -10.73 -24.05 -39.00
CA ASN A 261 -9.39 -23.95 -38.36
C ASN A 261 -9.41 -24.77 -37.03
N LEU A 262 -8.28 -25.27 -36.51
CA LEU A 262 -8.27 -26.11 -35.31
C LEU A 262 -9.07 -25.51 -34.12
N PHE A 263 -9.13 -24.17 -34.05
CA PHE A 263 -9.94 -23.41 -33.11
C PHE A 263 -11.45 -23.39 -33.42
N ALA A 264 -11.84 -23.44 -34.70
CA ALA A 264 -13.21 -23.47 -35.19
C ALA A 264 -13.81 -24.89 -35.26
N LEU A 265 -13.01 -25.95 -35.00
CA LEU A 265 -13.56 -27.30 -34.81
C LEU A 265 -14.42 -27.39 -33.54
N ARG A 266 -14.16 -26.57 -32.52
CA ARG A 266 -14.92 -26.62 -31.26
C ARG A 266 -16.37 -26.20 -31.50
N GLY A 267 -17.32 -27.05 -31.08
CA GLY A 267 -18.75 -26.87 -31.27
C GLY A 267 -19.30 -27.51 -32.54
N VAL A 268 -18.45 -28.02 -33.44
CA VAL A 268 -18.87 -28.65 -34.70
C VAL A 268 -19.21 -30.12 -34.48
N ARG A 269 -20.26 -30.61 -35.14
CA ARG A 269 -20.60 -32.04 -35.16
C ARG A 269 -19.84 -32.79 -36.24
N VAL A 270 -19.34 -33.97 -35.87
CA VAL A 270 -18.49 -34.81 -36.72
C VAL A 270 -18.95 -36.26 -36.67
N GLN A 271 -18.67 -36.99 -37.73
CA GLN A 271 -18.89 -38.43 -37.80
C GLN A 271 -17.65 -39.14 -38.36
N PHE A 272 -17.21 -40.25 -37.75
CA PHE A 272 -16.10 -41.07 -38.24
C PHE A 272 -16.10 -42.50 -37.67
N ASP A 273 -15.49 -43.45 -38.38
CA ASP A 273 -15.32 -44.82 -37.92
C ASP A 273 -14.01 -44.95 -37.14
N ALA A 274 -14.04 -45.42 -35.90
CA ALA A 274 -12.83 -45.64 -35.09
C ALA A 274 -12.98 -46.84 -34.14
N THR A 275 -11.86 -47.31 -33.59
CA THR A 275 -11.86 -48.25 -32.46
C THR A 275 -11.84 -47.46 -31.16
N VAL A 276 -12.83 -47.67 -30.30
CA VAL A 276 -13.00 -47.02 -29.00
C VAL A 276 -12.69 -48.00 -27.88
N THR A 277 -12.04 -47.50 -26.83
CA THR A 277 -11.75 -48.22 -25.59
C THR A 277 -12.09 -47.30 -24.43
N ALA A 278 -12.86 -47.75 -23.45
CA ALA A 278 -13.10 -46.98 -22.23
C ALA A 278 -11.77 -46.81 -21.48
N LYS A 279 -11.67 -45.72 -20.69
CA LYS A 279 -10.53 -45.54 -19.79
C LYS A 279 -10.79 -46.34 -18.52
N ASP A 280 -9.77 -47.05 -18.07
CA ASP A 280 -9.85 -47.82 -16.83
C ASP A 280 -10.28 -46.91 -15.66
N GLY A 281 -11.35 -47.31 -14.97
CA GLY A 281 -11.91 -46.57 -13.83
C GLY A 281 -12.79 -45.36 -14.18
N GLU A 282 -12.96 -45.01 -15.46
CA GLU A 282 -13.78 -43.87 -15.91
C GLU A 282 -14.73 -44.30 -17.06
N PRO A 283 -15.91 -44.87 -16.75
CA PRO A 283 -16.77 -45.47 -17.77
C PRO A 283 -17.38 -44.46 -18.75
N THR A 284 -17.40 -43.16 -18.43
CA THR A 284 -17.94 -42.09 -19.28
C THR A 284 -16.87 -41.43 -20.16
N PHE A 285 -15.60 -41.85 -20.04
CA PHE A 285 -14.48 -41.35 -20.82
C PHE A 285 -13.70 -42.47 -21.52
N GLY A 286 -13.30 -42.24 -22.76
CA GLY A 286 -12.56 -43.23 -23.53
C GLY A 286 -11.59 -42.65 -24.55
N TYR A 287 -10.83 -43.54 -25.16
CA TYR A 287 -9.89 -43.20 -26.23
C TYR A 287 -10.32 -43.84 -27.52
N TYR A 288 -10.18 -43.11 -28.63
CA TYR A 288 -10.37 -43.69 -29.95
C TYR A 288 -9.05 -43.72 -30.74
N LYS A 289 -8.90 -44.72 -31.59
CA LYS A 289 -7.72 -44.92 -32.44
C LYS A 289 -8.13 -45.22 -33.88
N ARG A 290 -7.23 -44.85 -34.81
CA ARG A 290 -7.35 -45.10 -36.25
C ARG A 290 -8.69 -44.61 -36.84
N PRO A 291 -9.04 -43.31 -36.67
CA PRO A 291 -10.28 -42.80 -37.22
C PRO A 291 -10.22 -42.78 -38.76
N THR A 292 -11.33 -43.17 -39.39
CA THR A 292 -11.48 -43.28 -40.84
C THR A 292 -12.84 -42.74 -41.28
N LYS A 293 -13.00 -42.42 -42.57
CA LYS A 293 -14.25 -41.89 -43.15
C LYS A 293 -14.82 -40.67 -42.42
N ALA A 294 -13.95 -39.79 -41.94
CA ALA A 294 -14.37 -38.64 -41.17
C ALA A 294 -15.03 -37.58 -42.05
N LYS A 295 -16.14 -37.01 -41.57
CA LYS A 295 -16.90 -35.92 -42.21
C LYS A 295 -17.56 -35.02 -41.16
N PHE A 296 -17.84 -33.77 -41.55
CA PHE A 296 -18.76 -32.89 -40.83
C PHE A 296 -20.21 -33.33 -41.08
N ILE A 297 -21.09 -33.12 -40.10
CA ILE A 297 -22.52 -33.47 -40.16
C ILE A 297 -23.39 -32.36 -39.58
#